data_AF-A0A8H7W730-F1
#
_entry.id   AF-A0A8H7W730-F1
#
_cell.length_a   1.000
_cell.length_b   1.000
_cell.length_c   1.000
_cell.angle_alpha   90.00
_cell.angle_beta   90.00
_cell.angle_gamma   90.00
#
_symmetry.space_group_name_H-M   'P 1'
#
loop_
_entity.id
_entity.type
_entity.pdbx_description
1 polymer ?
#
loop_
_entity_poly.entity_id
_entity_poly.type
_entity_poly.pdbx_seq_one_letter_code
_entity_poly.pdbx_strand_id
1 'polypeptide(L)'
;MHFSTLTLLFALTATTLSAPTPAHSVKRALTAKSYNDFSVSSGVAGSALAEVNANFPVPSDLSTVSASDLTIISDAAQVSEQAEVATGGFNDAIEAAGGQGTTEGKALQVGKIKNKVLKLQTDVLRLQIQAAQGKAGLEDQIATQQKKLDTNVALDEAAKGQTAKAIDFAG
;
A
#
# COMPACT_ATOMS: atom_id res chain seq x y z
N MET A 1 -0.85 61.50 60.37
CA MET A 1 -0.80 60.03 60.16
C MET A 1 -1.43 59.71 58.81
N HIS A 2 -0.85 58.73 58.15
CA HIS A 2 -0.88 58.45 56.72
C HIS A 2 -2.02 57.53 56.26
N PHE A 3 -2.46 57.72 54.99
CA PHE A 3 -2.96 56.78 53.95
C PHE A 3 -4.01 55.70 54.32
N SER A 4 -5.19 55.57 53.69
CA SER A 4 -5.58 55.35 52.28
C SER A 4 -6.01 53.89 52.03
N THR A 5 -7.31 53.72 51.73
CA THR A 5 -7.98 52.82 50.77
C THR A 5 -7.59 51.35 50.65
N LEU A 6 -8.56 50.43 50.76
CA LEU A 6 -8.51 49.16 50.03
C LEU A 6 -9.89 48.74 49.52
N THR A 7 -10.10 48.96 48.22
CA THR A 7 -11.24 48.52 47.43
C THR A 7 -11.03 47.05 47.05
N LEU A 8 -11.94 46.16 47.46
CA LEU A 8 -11.93 44.75 47.05
C LEU A 8 -12.57 44.62 45.65
N LEU A 9 -11.76 44.27 44.66
CA LEU A 9 -12.20 43.98 43.29
C LEU A 9 -12.41 42.47 43.13
N PHE A 10 -13.65 42.04 42.89
CA PHE A 10 -14.03 40.63 42.70
C PHE A 10 -13.79 40.25 41.23
N ALA A 11 -12.73 39.50 40.95
CA ALA A 11 -12.42 38.99 39.61
C ALA A 11 -13.19 37.67 39.36
N LEU A 12 -14.12 37.72 38.39
CA LEU A 12 -14.85 36.56 37.89
C LEU A 12 -14.00 35.83 36.83
N THR A 13 -13.45 34.67 37.17
CA THR A 13 -12.71 33.83 36.23
C THR A 13 -13.67 32.86 35.53
N ALA A 14 -13.93 33.12 34.24
CA ALA A 14 -14.64 32.19 33.37
C ALA A 14 -13.69 31.07 32.90
N THR A 15 -13.92 29.84 33.35
CA THR A 15 -13.22 28.65 32.87
C THR A 15 -13.94 28.11 31.63
N THR A 16 -13.35 28.31 30.46
CA THR A 16 -13.81 27.66 29.22
C THR A 16 -13.36 26.20 29.21
N LEU A 17 -14.30 25.29 29.42
CA LEU A 17 -14.09 23.85 29.25
C LEU A 17 -13.98 23.56 27.75
N SER A 18 -12.76 23.47 27.23
CA SER A 18 -12.52 22.95 25.89
C SER A 18 -12.77 21.44 25.93
N ALA A 19 -13.90 20.99 25.37
CA ALA A 19 -14.20 19.58 25.23
C ALA A 19 -13.20 18.94 24.24
N PRO A 20 -12.58 17.79 24.56
CA PRO A 20 -11.77 17.06 23.59
C PRO A 20 -12.65 16.68 22.40
N THR A 21 -12.20 17.01 21.19
CA THR A 21 -12.82 16.48 19.97
C THR A 21 -12.81 14.95 20.06
N PRO A 22 -13.90 14.25 19.66
CA PRO A 22 -13.87 12.81 19.60
C PRO A 22 -12.73 12.40 18.68
N ALA A 23 -11.69 11.79 19.25
CA ALA A 23 -10.64 11.17 18.47
C ALA A 23 -11.32 10.09 17.63
N HIS A 24 -11.47 10.34 16.32
CA HIS A 24 -11.84 9.29 15.39
C HIS A 24 -10.86 8.15 15.63
N SER A 25 -11.36 7.01 16.11
CA SER A 25 -10.54 5.82 16.31
C SER A 25 -10.02 5.40 14.94
N VAL A 26 -8.79 5.81 14.63
CA VAL A 26 -8.16 5.53 13.34
C VAL A 26 -7.86 4.04 13.31
N LYS A 27 -8.45 3.32 12.36
CA LYS A 27 -8.25 1.87 12.25
C LYS A 27 -6.86 1.61 11.68
N ARG A 28 -6.05 0.86 12.42
CA ARG A 28 -4.77 0.32 11.94
C ARG A 28 -4.96 -1.16 11.63
N ALA A 29 -4.71 -1.55 10.39
CA ALA A 29 -4.81 -2.94 9.93
C ALA A 29 -3.45 -3.53 9.53
N LEU A 30 -2.49 -2.68 9.14
CA LEU A 30 -1.22 -3.11 8.57
C LEU A 30 -0.04 -2.87 9.52
N THR A 31 1.00 -3.67 9.31
CA THR A 31 2.32 -3.50 9.92
C THR A 31 3.34 -3.46 8.78
N ALA A 32 4.30 -2.55 8.85
CA ALA A 32 5.36 -2.47 7.85
C ALA A 32 6.17 -3.77 7.81
N LYS A 33 6.51 -4.22 6.61
CA LYS A 33 7.22 -5.48 6.32
C LYS A 33 8.25 -5.23 5.24
N SER A 34 9.30 -6.05 5.18
CA SER A 34 10.22 -6.03 4.04
C SER A 34 9.51 -6.51 2.77
N TYR A 35 10.05 -6.17 1.59
CA TYR A 35 9.53 -6.68 0.32
C TYR A 35 9.39 -8.20 0.32
N ASN A 36 10.43 -8.90 0.75
CA ASN A 36 10.47 -10.35 0.77
C ASN A 36 9.37 -10.97 1.65
N ASP A 37 8.92 -10.25 2.69
CA ASP A 37 7.89 -10.71 3.62
C ASP A 37 6.45 -10.45 3.13
N PHE A 38 6.23 -9.39 2.33
CA PHE A 38 4.88 -9.09 1.80
C PHE A 38 4.69 -9.52 0.35
N SER A 39 5.76 -9.84 -0.37
CA SER A 39 5.71 -10.26 -1.77
C SER A 39 4.88 -11.53 -1.94
N VAL A 40 4.17 -11.59 -3.06
CA VAL A 40 3.37 -12.75 -3.49
C VAL A 40 4.03 -13.48 -4.66
N SER A 41 5.30 -13.21 -4.94
CA SER A 41 5.94 -13.59 -6.20
C SER A 41 6.41 -15.04 -6.28
N SER A 42 6.21 -15.82 -5.22
CA SER A 42 6.58 -17.24 -5.15
C SER A 42 5.35 -18.16 -5.25
N GLY A 43 5.61 -19.47 -5.27
CA GLY A 43 4.57 -20.50 -5.22
C GLY A 43 4.03 -20.86 -6.60
N VAL A 44 2.72 -20.78 -6.76
CA VAL A 44 2.01 -21.14 -7.98
C VAL A 44 1.18 -19.93 -8.44
N ALA A 45 1.09 -19.73 -9.76
CA ALA A 45 0.25 -18.68 -10.33
C ALA A 45 -1.24 -19.03 -10.38
N GLY A 46 -2.07 -18.02 -10.56
CA GLY A 46 -3.52 -18.11 -10.73
C GLY A 46 -4.35 -17.67 -9.52
N SER A 47 -3.72 -17.08 -8.51
CA SER A 47 -4.36 -16.56 -7.30
C SER A 47 -3.71 -15.27 -6.77
N ALA A 48 -2.88 -14.59 -7.56
CA ALA A 48 -2.08 -13.46 -7.08
C ALA A 48 -2.94 -12.34 -6.49
N LEU A 49 -4.07 -11.98 -7.11
CA LEU A 49 -4.94 -10.93 -6.58
C LEU A 49 -5.50 -11.28 -5.19
N ALA A 50 -5.89 -12.54 -4.98
CA ALA A 50 -6.40 -13.00 -3.69
C ALA A 50 -5.29 -12.97 -2.62
N GLU A 51 -4.07 -13.38 -2.97
CA GLU A 51 -2.91 -13.31 -2.08
C GLU A 51 -2.58 -11.86 -1.70
N VAL A 52 -2.62 -10.92 -2.67
CA VAL A 52 -2.39 -9.50 -2.39
C VAL A 52 -3.46 -8.93 -1.46
N ASN A 53 -4.73 -9.22 -1.72
CA ASN A 53 -5.82 -8.74 -0.87
C ASN A 53 -5.75 -9.31 0.55
N ALA A 54 -5.24 -10.54 0.71
CA ALA A 54 -4.97 -11.12 2.02
C ALA A 54 -3.79 -10.45 2.75
N ASN A 55 -2.76 -10.03 2.02
CA ASN A 55 -1.58 -9.34 2.59
C ASN A 55 -1.84 -7.85 2.89
N PHE A 56 -2.77 -7.22 2.18
CA PHE A 56 -3.12 -5.80 2.32
C PHE A 56 -4.61 -5.60 2.61
N PRO A 57 -5.13 -6.11 3.75
CA PRO A 57 -6.53 -5.92 4.13
C PRO A 57 -6.83 -4.44 4.42
N VAL A 58 -7.98 -3.97 3.95
CA VAL A 58 -8.50 -2.63 4.22
C VAL A 58 -9.95 -2.69 4.71
N PRO A 59 -10.38 -1.71 5.53
CA PRO A 59 -11.78 -1.59 5.93
C PRO A 59 -12.68 -1.33 4.72
N SER A 60 -13.96 -1.67 4.84
CA SER A 60 -14.97 -1.35 3.82
C SER A 60 -15.14 0.14 3.58
N ASP A 61 -14.91 0.97 4.61
CA ASP A 61 -14.88 2.43 4.51
C ASP A 61 -13.43 2.91 4.41
N LEU A 62 -12.99 3.18 3.18
CA LEU A 62 -11.62 3.60 2.88
C LEU A 62 -11.26 4.99 3.45
N SER A 63 -12.24 5.83 3.77
CA SER A 63 -11.97 7.14 4.39
C SER A 63 -11.37 6.99 5.80
N THR A 64 -11.61 5.84 6.44
CA THR A 64 -11.14 5.53 7.81
C THR A 64 -9.73 4.95 7.88
N VAL A 65 -9.09 4.69 6.74
CA VAL A 65 -7.73 4.14 6.68
C VAL A 65 -6.74 5.11 7.32
N SER A 66 -5.91 4.59 8.24
CA SER A 66 -4.90 5.41 8.89
C SER A 66 -3.85 5.95 7.91
N ALA A 67 -3.29 7.13 8.20
CA ALA A 67 -2.16 7.65 7.44
C ALA A 67 -0.98 6.66 7.41
N SER A 68 -0.75 5.94 8.51
CA SER A 68 0.29 4.90 8.59
C SER A 68 0.03 3.72 7.66
N ASP A 69 -1.21 3.24 7.57
CA ASP A 69 -1.56 2.15 6.66
C ASP A 69 -1.50 2.62 5.20
N LEU A 70 -1.93 3.85 4.91
CA LEU A 70 -1.79 4.45 3.58
C LEU A 70 -0.32 4.56 3.17
N THR A 71 0.58 4.92 4.10
CA THR A 71 2.02 4.90 3.86
C THR A 71 2.52 3.49 3.54
N ILE A 72 2.15 2.49 4.34
CA ILE A 72 2.54 1.08 4.08
C ILE A 72 2.08 0.61 2.69
N ILE A 73 0.85 0.93 2.30
CA ILE A 73 0.30 0.58 0.98
C ILE A 73 1.07 1.31 -0.14
N SER A 74 1.40 2.58 0.07
CA SER A 74 2.16 3.38 -0.90
C SER A 74 3.59 2.86 -1.07
N ASP A 75 4.26 2.55 0.03
CA ASP A 75 5.62 2.00 0.04
C ASP A 75 5.65 0.62 -0.62
N ALA A 76 4.64 -0.22 -0.38
CA ALA A 76 4.52 -1.52 -1.05
C ALA A 76 4.39 -1.38 -2.57
N ALA A 77 3.59 -0.41 -3.06
CA ALA A 77 3.47 -0.14 -4.49
C ALA A 77 4.82 0.29 -5.09
N GLN A 78 5.51 1.23 -4.43
CA GLN A 78 6.79 1.75 -4.88
C GLN A 78 7.90 0.69 -4.87
N VAL A 79 8.06 -0.05 -3.78
CA VAL A 79 9.09 -1.09 -3.68
C VAL A 79 8.80 -2.24 -4.64
N SER A 80 7.52 -2.58 -4.88
CA SER A 80 7.17 -3.58 -5.90
C SER A 80 7.49 -3.11 -7.32
N GLU A 81 7.44 -1.79 -7.59
CA GLU A 81 7.95 -1.24 -8.84
C GLU A 81 9.46 -1.38 -8.96
N GLN A 82 10.19 -1.05 -7.89
CA GLN A 82 11.65 -1.19 -7.89
C GLN A 82 12.08 -2.65 -8.03
N ALA A 83 11.39 -3.57 -7.36
CA ALA A 83 11.61 -5.00 -7.53
C ALA A 83 11.38 -5.47 -8.97
N GLU A 84 10.66 -4.71 -9.81
CA GLU A 84 10.51 -4.99 -11.24
C GLU A 84 11.70 -4.48 -12.06
N VAL A 85 12.14 -3.24 -11.83
CA VAL A 85 12.99 -2.49 -12.79
C VAL A 85 14.37 -2.08 -12.26
N ALA A 86 14.58 -2.05 -10.95
CA ALA A 86 15.86 -1.65 -10.36
C ALA A 86 16.90 -2.76 -10.47
N THR A 87 18.17 -2.41 -10.21
CA THR A 87 19.25 -3.39 -10.15
C THR A 87 18.95 -4.47 -9.12
N GLY A 88 19.13 -5.73 -9.51
CA GLY A 88 18.76 -6.90 -8.70
C GLY A 88 17.27 -7.22 -8.69
N GLY A 89 16.45 -6.47 -9.43
CA GLY A 89 15.03 -6.75 -9.63
C GLY A 89 14.77 -7.89 -10.61
N PHE A 90 13.49 -8.11 -10.95
CA PHE A 90 13.05 -9.19 -11.84
C PHE A 90 13.66 -9.10 -13.24
N ASN A 91 13.84 -7.90 -13.80
CA ASN A 91 14.46 -7.75 -15.12
C ASN A 91 15.88 -8.34 -15.13
N ASP A 92 16.71 -7.96 -14.16
CA ASP A 92 18.08 -8.47 -14.00
C ASP A 92 18.09 -9.96 -13.70
N ALA A 93 17.19 -10.44 -12.83
CA ALA A 93 17.11 -11.86 -12.49
C ALA A 93 16.74 -12.72 -13.71
N ILE A 94 15.79 -12.26 -14.54
CA ILE A 94 15.39 -12.95 -15.77
C ILE A 94 16.54 -12.95 -16.78
N GLU A 95 17.23 -11.82 -16.95
CA GLU A 95 18.40 -11.74 -17.82
C GLU A 95 19.52 -12.68 -17.36
N ALA A 96 19.86 -12.66 -16.07
CA ALA A 96 20.86 -13.53 -15.47
C ALA A 96 20.50 -15.03 -15.61
N ALA A 97 19.21 -15.37 -15.63
CA ALA A 97 18.72 -16.73 -15.88
C ALA A 97 18.75 -17.14 -17.37
N GLY A 98 19.31 -16.32 -18.27
CA GLY A 98 19.36 -16.59 -19.71
C GLY A 98 18.06 -16.22 -20.45
N GLY A 99 17.24 -15.35 -19.86
CA GLY A 99 15.97 -14.90 -20.42
C GLY A 99 14.81 -15.88 -20.23
N GLN A 100 13.63 -15.50 -20.72
CA GLN A 100 12.37 -16.26 -20.55
C GLN A 100 12.34 -17.61 -21.31
N GLY A 101 13.40 -17.96 -22.04
CA GLY A 101 13.50 -19.25 -22.73
C GLY A 101 13.84 -20.41 -21.78
N THR A 102 14.51 -20.12 -20.65
CA THR A 102 14.95 -21.12 -19.69
C THR A 102 13.85 -21.46 -18.68
N THR A 103 13.95 -22.63 -18.04
CA THR A 103 12.99 -23.02 -16.99
C THR A 103 12.96 -22.01 -15.85
N GLU A 104 14.13 -21.50 -15.45
CA GLU A 104 14.24 -20.51 -14.39
C GLU A 104 13.71 -19.14 -14.82
N GLY A 105 14.07 -18.67 -16.02
CA GLY A 105 13.57 -17.40 -16.55
C GLY A 105 12.04 -17.38 -16.72
N LYS A 106 11.43 -18.53 -17.08
CA LYS A 106 9.96 -18.67 -17.07
C LYS A 106 9.37 -18.55 -15.67
N ALA A 107 9.95 -19.24 -14.69
CA ALA A 107 9.46 -19.17 -13.31
C ALA A 107 9.61 -17.76 -12.71
N LEU A 108 10.71 -17.07 -13.01
CA LEU A 108 10.93 -15.66 -12.64
C LEU A 108 9.96 -14.72 -13.35
N GLN A 109 9.64 -14.97 -14.62
CA GLN A 109 8.64 -14.20 -15.36
C GLN A 109 7.24 -14.36 -14.76
N VAL A 110 6.88 -15.57 -14.31
CA VAL A 110 5.62 -15.79 -13.58
C VAL A 110 5.64 -15.07 -12.23
N GLY A 111 6.76 -15.13 -11.49
CA GLY A 111 6.93 -14.34 -10.27
C GLY A 111 6.80 -12.83 -10.50
N LYS A 112 7.37 -12.32 -11.60
CA LYS A 112 7.22 -10.93 -12.03
C LYS A 112 5.76 -10.55 -12.32
N ILE A 113 4.98 -11.44 -12.94
CA ILE A 113 3.54 -11.21 -13.17
C ILE A 113 2.81 -11.05 -11.83
N LYS A 114 3.06 -11.94 -10.86
CA LYS A 114 2.50 -11.81 -9.50
C LYS A 114 2.94 -10.51 -8.82
N ASN A 115 4.21 -10.11 -8.96
CA ASN A 115 4.71 -8.81 -8.47
C ASN A 115 3.99 -7.61 -9.11
N LYS A 116 3.65 -7.69 -10.41
CA LYS A 116 2.88 -6.63 -11.08
C LYS A 116 1.46 -6.55 -10.57
N VAL A 117 0.81 -7.68 -10.27
CA VAL A 117 -0.51 -7.70 -9.61
C VAL A 117 -0.42 -7.02 -8.24
N LEU A 118 0.60 -7.35 -7.43
CA LEU A 118 0.87 -6.69 -6.16
C LEU A 118 1.01 -5.18 -6.31
N LYS A 119 1.95 -4.72 -7.14
CA LYS A 119 2.19 -3.30 -7.42
C LYS A 119 0.89 -2.57 -7.76
N LEU A 120 0.19 -3.06 -8.78
CA LEU A 120 -0.98 -2.38 -9.34
C LEU A 120 -2.16 -2.38 -8.37
N GLN A 121 -2.39 -3.48 -7.63
CA GLN A 121 -3.44 -3.53 -6.62
C GLN A 121 -3.15 -2.56 -5.47
N THR A 122 -1.90 -2.52 -4.97
CA THR A 122 -1.53 -1.55 -3.93
C THR A 122 -1.61 -0.10 -4.43
N ASP A 123 -1.29 0.17 -5.70
CA ASP A 123 -1.41 1.51 -6.28
C ASP A 123 -2.88 1.94 -6.49
N VAL A 124 -3.73 1.04 -7.01
CA VAL A 124 -5.18 1.28 -7.10
C VAL A 124 -5.77 1.55 -5.72
N LEU A 125 -5.42 0.74 -4.73
CA LEU A 125 -5.91 0.89 -3.37
C LEU A 125 -5.46 2.22 -2.75
N ARG A 126 -4.19 2.60 -2.92
CA ARG A 126 -3.65 3.91 -2.51
C ARG A 126 -4.47 5.05 -3.10
N LEU A 127 -4.74 5.00 -4.41
CA LEU A 127 -5.51 6.05 -5.10
C LEU A 127 -6.96 6.12 -4.62
N GLN A 128 -7.62 4.96 -4.43
CA GLN A 128 -8.99 4.89 -3.91
C GLN A 128 -9.10 5.42 -2.49
N ILE A 129 -8.13 5.11 -1.62
CA ILE A 129 -8.06 5.67 -0.25
C ILE A 129 -7.88 7.19 -0.32
N GLN A 130 -6.96 7.69 -1.14
CA GLN A 130 -6.74 9.13 -1.30
C GLN A 130 -8.01 9.85 -1.80
N ALA A 131 -8.72 9.26 -2.76
CA ALA A 131 -9.98 9.79 -3.26
C ALA A 131 -11.06 9.82 -2.16
N ALA A 132 -11.20 8.72 -1.40
CA ALA A 132 -12.12 8.63 -0.27
C ALA A 132 -11.79 9.63 0.87
N GLN A 133 -10.53 10.06 0.97
CA GLN A 133 -10.04 11.08 1.91
C GLN A 133 -10.09 12.51 1.33
N GLY A 134 -10.74 12.70 0.17
CA GLY A 134 -11.02 14.01 -0.39
C GLY A 134 -10.02 14.53 -1.43
N LYS A 135 -9.06 13.72 -1.88
CA LYS A 135 -8.17 14.10 -2.99
C LYS A 135 -8.90 13.97 -4.33
N ALA A 136 -9.13 15.10 -4.99
CA ALA A 136 -9.82 15.16 -6.29
C ALA A 136 -8.91 14.82 -7.49
N GLY A 137 -9.52 14.47 -8.63
CA GLY A 137 -8.82 14.32 -9.91
C GLY A 137 -8.05 13.00 -10.06
N LEU A 138 -8.46 11.95 -9.34
CA LEU A 138 -7.83 10.64 -9.37
C LEU A 138 -8.57 9.63 -10.26
N GLU A 139 -9.74 9.98 -10.79
CA GLU A 139 -10.67 9.09 -11.48
C GLU A 139 -10.02 8.41 -12.70
N ASP A 140 -9.40 9.20 -13.58
CA ASP A 140 -8.73 8.69 -14.79
C ASP A 140 -7.48 7.85 -14.44
N GLN A 141 -6.78 8.23 -13.37
CA GLN A 141 -5.62 7.50 -12.89
C GLN A 141 -6.04 6.14 -12.32
N ILE A 142 -7.10 6.10 -11.51
CA ILE A 142 -7.67 4.86 -10.97
C ILE A 142 -8.11 3.96 -12.13
N ALA A 143 -8.86 4.48 -13.10
CA ALA A 143 -9.31 3.69 -14.25
C ALA A 143 -8.13 3.11 -15.06
N THR A 144 -7.08 3.91 -15.26
CA THR A 144 -5.86 3.48 -15.95
C THR A 144 -5.13 2.37 -15.21
N GLN A 145 -4.95 2.51 -13.89
CA GLN A 145 -4.27 1.50 -13.08
C GLN A 145 -5.11 0.24 -12.91
N GLN A 146 -6.44 0.37 -12.81
CA GLN A 146 -7.37 -0.77 -12.78
C GLN A 146 -7.26 -1.59 -14.06
N LYS A 147 -7.26 -0.95 -15.24
CA LYS A 147 -7.11 -1.68 -16.52
C LYS A 147 -5.79 -2.46 -16.59
N LYS A 148 -4.71 -1.87 -16.08
CA LYS A 148 -3.41 -2.57 -16.00
C LYS A 148 -3.48 -3.72 -15.01
N LEU A 149 -4.12 -3.52 -13.86
CA LEU A 149 -4.32 -4.58 -12.86
C LEU A 149 -5.07 -5.75 -13.48
N ASP A 150 -6.23 -5.51 -14.08
CA ASP A 150 -7.07 -6.52 -14.72
C ASP A 150 -6.28 -7.32 -15.77
N THR A 151 -5.44 -6.63 -16.55
CA THR A 151 -4.56 -7.28 -17.54
C THR A 151 -3.57 -8.23 -16.87
N ASN A 152 -2.94 -7.84 -15.76
CA ASN A 152 -1.94 -8.69 -15.09
C ASN A 152 -2.60 -9.80 -14.26
N VAL A 153 -3.82 -9.59 -13.75
CA VAL A 153 -4.63 -10.64 -13.15
C VAL A 153 -4.97 -11.71 -14.19
N ALA A 154 -5.43 -11.30 -15.38
CA ALA A 154 -5.68 -12.25 -16.47
C ALA A 154 -4.41 -13.01 -16.90
N LEU A 155 -3.23 -12.36 -16.87
CA LEU A 155 -1.96 -13.04 -17.14
C LEU A 155 -1.58 -14.05 -16.05
N ASP A 156 -1.81 -13.73 -14.77
CA ASP A 156 -1.61 -14.66 -13.65
C ASP A 156 -2.57 -15.86 -13.75
N GLU A 157 -3.84 -15.62 -14.04
CA GLU A 157 -4.86 -16.67 -14.27
C GLU A 157 -4.52 -17.55 -15.47
N ALA A 158 -4.05 -16.97 -16.58
CA ALA A 158 -3.58 -17.73 -17.74
C ALA A 158 -2.33 -18.57 -17.42
N ALA A 159 -1.52 -18.13 -16.46
CA ALA A 159 -0.36 -18.86 -15.96
C ALA A 159 -0.71 -19.89 -14.86
N LYS A 160 -2.00 -20.11 -14.56
CA LYS A 160 -2.43 -20.98 -13.46
C LYS A 160 -1.74 -22.35 -13.47
N GLY A 161 -1.24 -22.74 -12.31
CA GLY A 161 -0.52 -24.00 -12.13
C GLY A 161 0.97 -23.95 -12.49
N GLN A 162 1.45 -22.87 -13.12
CA GLN A 162 2.88 -22.67 -13.36
C GLN A 162 3.59 -22.23 -12.08
N THR A 163 4.83 -22.67 -11.92
CA THR A 163 5.70 -22.27 -10.81
C THR A 163 6.07 -20.80 -10.91
N ALA A 164 5.88 -20.07 -9.83
CA ALA A 164 6.33 -18.70 -9.65
C ALA A 164 7.59 -18.68 -8.77
N LYS A 165 8.65 -18.03 -9.23
CA LYS A 165 9.89 -17.84 -8.46
C LYS A 165 10.01 -16.38 -8.02
N ALA A 166 10.14 -16.17 -6.71
CA ALA A 166 10.44 -14.87 -6.15
C ALA A 166 11.93 -14.52 -6.29
N ILE A 167 12.23 -13.24 -6.14
CA ILE A 167 13.58 -12.70 -5.96
C ILE A 167 13.78 -12.29 -4.50
N ASP A 168 15.03 -12.24 -4.07
CA ASP A 168 15.42 -11.55 -2.84
C ASP A 168 15.74 -10.09 -3.20
N PHE A 169 14.94 -9.15 -2.70
CA PHE A 169 15.07 -7.73 -3.04
C PHE A 169 14.96 -6.86 -1.80
N ALA A 170 16.00 -6.07 -1.54
CA ALA A 170 16.13 -5.29 -0.32
C ALA A 170 15.36 -3.96 -0.33
N GLY A 171 15.00 -3.43 -1.51
CA GLY A 171 14.32 -2.14 -1.65
C GLY A 171 15.26 -0.95 -1.55
#